data_AF-A0A6A6VXL8-F1
#
_entry.id   AF-A0A6A6VXL8-F1
#
_cell.length_a   1.000
_cell.length_b   1.000
_cell.length_c   1.000
_cell.angle_alpha   90.00
_cell.angle_beta   90.00
_cell.angle_gamma   90.00
#
_symmetry.space_group_name_H-M   'P 1'
#
loop_
_entity.id
_entity.type
_entity.pdbx_description
1 polymer ?
#
loop_
_entity_poly.entity_id
_entity_poly.type
_entity_poly.pdbx_seq_one_letter_code
_entity_poly.pdbx_strand_id
1 'polypeptide(L)'
;MEQGTGRPKPKMGNAHEPQQTQIFRPCDHDGPCETAAECSCFELKIPCEKTCGCNAQCLRRFPGCDCKREGRPCLHVDIATQRRTVCLCLQLNRECDPDTCGSCGVREVLDPVNRHCELPPPVCGNCAIQRRMRKHTLIGNSDVEGFGLFAVEEIKKDELIGEYTGELITIDEFDRRFQVTVHRNYSYGFELHRGVFHDSPDLLSLLTPLY
;
A
#
# COMPACT_ATOMS: atom_id res chain seq x y z
N MET A 1 33.69 -26.70 9.11
CA MET A 1 32.33 -27.13 8.76
C MET A 1 31.38 -26.13 9.41
N GLU A 2 30.81 -25.30 8.54
CA GLU A 2 29.62 -24.43 8.64
C GLU A 2 29.26 -23.76 9.97
N GLN A 3 29.58 -22.46 10.08
CA GLN A 3 28.88 -21.51 10.95
C GLN A 3 27.76 -20.85 10.13
N GLY A 4 26.51 -21.24 10.38
CA GLY A 4 25.34 -20.65 9.74
C GLY A 4 25.01 -19.27 10.32
N THR A 5 25.29 -18.21 9.58
CA THR A 5 24.88 -16.84 9.89
C THR A 5 23.39 -16.64 9.57
N GLY A 6 22.53 -17.00 10.51
CA GLY A 6 21.09 -16.77 10.42
C GLY A 6 20.75 -15.27 10.39
N ARG A 7 20.11 -14.81 9.32
CA ARG A 7 19.63 -13.42 9.14
C ARG A 7 18.60 -13.07 10.23
N PRO A 8 18.75 -11.95 10.97
CA PRO A 8 17.77 -11.56 11.97
C PRO A 8 16.46 -11.15 11.28
N LYS A 9 15.36 -11.82 11.64
CA LYS A 9 14.01 -11.46 11.20
C LYS A 9 13.57 -10.18 11.92
N PRO A 10 13.05 -9.16 11.22
CA PRO A 10 12.51 -7.97 11.87
C PRO A 10 11.31 -8.37 12.74
N LYS A 11 11.26 -7.84 13.97
CA LYS A 11 10.14 -8.06 14.89
C LYS A 11 8.92 -7.26 14.38
N MET A 12 7.85 -7.95 14.00
CA MET A 12 6.59 -7.34 13.57
C MET A 12 5.75 -6.91 14.79
N GLY A 13 5.31 -5.65 14.78
CA GLY A 13 4.21 -5.18 15.63
C GLY A 13 2.85 -5.66 15.10
N ASN A 14 1.80 -5.54 15.92
CA ASN A 14 0.44 -5.97 15.59
C ASN A 14 -0.10 -5.32 14.30
N ALA A 15 -0.82 -6.11 13.50
CA ALA A 15 -1.30 -5.75 12.16
C ALA A 15 -2.51 -4.79 12.11
N HIS A 16 -2.93 -4.21 13.23
CA HIS A 16 -4.15 -3.39 13.33
C HIS A 16 -3.94 -2.01 13.97
N GLU A 17 -2.72 -1.66 14.39
CA GLU A 17 -2.41 -0.27 14.70
C GLU A 17 -1.86 0.40 13.43
N PRO A 18 -2.32 1.61 13.07
CA PRO A 18 -1.62 2.41 12.08
C PRO A 18 -0.18 2.52 12.56
N GLN A 19 0.73 1.82 11.89
CA GLN A 19 2.14 1.97 12.17
C GLN A 19 2.44 3.44 11.92
N GLN A 20 2.77 4.15 12.99
CA GLN A 20 3.10 5.58 13.03
C GLN A 20 4.33 5.85 12.14
N THR A 21 4.13 5.76 10.85
CA THR A 21 5.18 5.81 9.85
C THR A 21 5.22 7.25 9.35
N GLN A 22 6.43 7.82 9.34
CA GLN A 22 6.67 9.09 8.66
C GLN A 22 6.76 8.81 7.14
N ILE A 23 6.55 9.85 6.31
CA ILE A 23 6.76 9.72 4.86
C ILE A 23 8.16 9.15 4.61
N PHE A 24 8.21 8.05 3.85
CA PHE A 24 9.47 7.43 3.46
C PHE A 24 10.35 8.42 2.70
N ARG A 25 11.59 8.61 3.18
CA ARG A 25 12.63 9.37 2.49
C ARG A 25 13.79 8.43 2.17
N PRO A 26 14.17 8.27 0.89
CA PRO A 26 15.29 7.43 0.53
C PRO A 26 16.57 7.91 1.23
N CYS A 27 17.33 6.99 1.82
CA CYS A 27 18.63 7.34 2.39
C CYS A 27 19.63 7.62 1.28
N ASP A 28 20.49 8.62 1.49
CA ASP A 28 21.58 8.98 0.59
C ASP A 28 22.75 9.45 1.44
N HIS A 29 23.71 8.57 1.66
CA HIS A 29 24.86 8.78 2.51
C HIS A 29 25.98 7.81 2.11
N ASP A 30 27.20 8.14 2.50
CA ASP A 30 28.35 7.26 2.30
C ASP A 30 28.35 6.09 3.29
N GLY A 31 28.97 4.99 2.88
CA GLY A 31 29.16 3.81 3.71
C GLY A 31 27.92 2.90 3.85
N PRO A 32 28.06 1.78 4.58
CA PRO A 32 27.03 0.76 4.71
C PRO A 32 25.90 1.19 5.67
N CYS A 33 24.65 0.98 5.26
CA CYS A 33 23.47 1.34 6.04
C CYS A 33 23.32 0.56 7.36
N GLU A 34 24.09 -0.51 7.56
CA GLU A 34 24.11 -1.30 8.79
C GLU A 34 24.87 -0.61 9.93
N THR A 35 25.81 0.28 9.60
CA THR A 35 26.68 0.95 10.57
C THR A 35 26.68 2.47 10.45
N ALA A 36 26.23 3.03 9.34
CA ALA A 36 26.13 4.47 9.15
C ALA A 36 25.08 5.07 10.09
N ALA A 37 25.52 5.92 11.01
CA ALA A 37 24.65 6.63 11.94
C ALA A 37 23.63 7.55 11.22
N GLU A 38 23.96 7.99 10.01
CA GLU A 38 23.16 8.90 9.20
C GLU A 38 22.14 8.18 8.30
N CYS A 39 22.04 6.85 8.39
CA CYS A 39 21.06 6.11 7.61
C CYS A 39 19.65 6.28 8.18
N SER A 40 18.85 7.16 7.56
CA SER A 40 17.45 7.38 7.90
C SER A 40 16.62 6.08 7.92
N CYS A 41 16.86 5.17 6.97
CA CYS A 41 16.17 3.88 6.93
C CYS A 41 16.54 2.99 8.14
N PHE A 42 17.80 3.04 8.58
CA PHE A 42 18.25 2.32 9.77
C PHE A 42 17.59 2.85 11.03
N GLU A 43 17.61 4.17 11.21
CA GLU A 43 17.03 4.86 12.36
C GLU A 43 15.52 4.59 12.48
N LEU A 44 14.79 4.70 11.36
CA LEU A 44 13.35 4.46 11.30
C LEU A 44 12.98 2.96 11.36
N LYS A 45 13.97 2.06 11.43
CA LYS A 45 13.78 0.60 11.46
C LYS A 45 12.98 0.05 10.28
N ILE A 46 13.08 0.71 9.14
CA ILE A 46 12.47 0.31 7.87
C ILE A 46 13.54 -0.24 6.91
N PRO A 47 13.18 -1.15 5.99
CA PRO A 47 14.11 -1.59 4.97
C PRO A 47 14.48 -0.44 4.03
N CYS A 48 15.67 -0.49 3.45
CA CYS A 48 16.01 0.37 2.32
C CYS A 48 15.20 -0.07 1.10
N GLU A 49 14.78 0.88 0.27
CA GLU A 49 14.00 0.61 -0.94
C GLU A 49 14.87 0.80 -2.19
N LYS A 50 14.36 0.39 -3.35
CA LYS A 50 15.06 0.54 -4.65
C LYS A 50 15.49 1.98 -4.95
N THR A 51 14.75 2.97 -4.44
CA THR A 51 15.03 4.40 -4.61
C THR A 51 16.09 4.96 -3.66
N CYS A 52 16.58 4.20 -2.68
CA CYS A 52 17.70 4.64 -1.83
C CYS A 52 19.00 4.77 -2.64
N GLY A 53 19.82 5.77 -2.31
CA GLY A 53 21.14 6.03 -2.89
C GLY A 53 22.25 5.10 -2.37
N CYS A 54 21.96 4.30 -1.32
CA CYS A 54 22.91 3.33 -0.79
C CYS A 54 23.29 2.24 -1.81
N ASN A 55 24.35 1.48 -1.52
CA ASN A 55 24.83 0.41 -2.41
C ASN A 55 23.72 -0.57 -2.83
N ALA A 56 23.71 -1.01 -4.09
CA ALA A 56 22.75 -1.99 -4.60
C ALA A 56 22.76 -3.34 -3.85
N GLN A 57 23.90 -3.70 -3.25
CA GLN A 57 24.09 -4.90 -2.41
C GLN A 57 23.85 -4.64 -0.91
N CYS A 58 23.32 -3.48 -0.53
CA CYS A 58 22.99 -3.18 0.87
C CYS A 58 22.10 -4.26 1.49
N LEU A 59 22.49 -4.81 2.64
CA LEU A 59 21.80 -5.94 3.26
C LEU A 59 20.44 -5.55 3.85
N ARG A 60 20.23 -4.24 4.06
CA ARG A 60 18.96 -3.65 4.49
C ARG A 60 17.97 -3.43 3.36
N ARG A 61 18.36 -3.57 2.09
CA ARG A 61 17.40 -3.46 0.97
C ARG A 61 16.31 -4.53 1.10
N PHE A 62 15.06 -4.12 0.87
CA PHE A 62 13.94 -5.05 0.89
C PHE A 62 14.14 -6.13 -0.18
N PRO A 63 14.19 -7.43 0.20
CA PRO A 63 14.57 -8.48 -0.74
C PRO A 63 13.46 -8.89 -1.71
N GLY A 64 12.23 -8.39 -1.55
CA GLY A 64 11.06 -8.96 -2.20
C GLY A 64 10.53 -10.21 -1.48
N CYS A 65 9.48 -10.82 -2.03
CA CYS A 65 8.98 -12.12 -1.59
C CYS A 65 9.53 -13.26 -2.45
N ASP A 66 9.64 -14.44 -1.86
CA ASP A 66 10.05 -15.70 -2.48
C ASP A 66 8.86 -16.63 -2.79
N CYS A 67 7.63 -16.11 -2.70
CA CYS A 67 6.40 -16.86 -2.94
C CYS A 67 6.41 -17.51 -4.32
N LYS A 68 5.90 -18.74 -4.41
CA LYS A 68 5.85 -19.51 -5.67
C LYS A 68 4.58 -19.22 -6.44
N ARG A 69 4.65 -19.34 -7.77
CA ARG A 69 3.52 -19.16 -8.68
C ARG A 69 2.59 -20.37 -8.65
N GLU A 70 1.96 -20.60 -7.51
CA GLU A 70 1.02 -21.69 -7.26
C GLU A 70 -0.29 -21.10 -6.72
N GLY A 71 -1.44 -21.54 -7.25
CA GLY A 71 -2.74 -21.00 -6.85
C GLY A 71 -2.84 -19.49 -7.08
N ARG A 72 -3.17 -18.72 -6.03
CA ARG A 72 -3.06 -17.25 -6.06
C ARG A 72 -2.08 -16.79 -4.99
N PRO A 73 -0.78 -16.68 -5.32
CA PRO A 73 0.22 -16.30 -4.33
C PRO A 73 0.00 -14.89 -3.79
N CYS A 74 0.55 -14.65 -2.62
CA CYS A 74 0.55 -13.36 -1.94
C CYS A 74 -0.85 -12.83 -1.59
N LEU A 75 -1.88 -13.67 -1.46
CA LEU A 75 -3.13 -13.27 -0.82
C LEU A 75 -3.12 -13.63 0.67
N HIS A 76 -3.84 -12.85 1.50
CA HIS A 76 -3.95 -13.13 2.95
C HIS A 76 -4.46 -14.56 3.22
N VAL A 77 -5.34 -15.06 2.34
CA VAL A 77 -5.81 -16.43 2.32
C VAL A 77 -5.69 -16.92 0.88
N ASP A 78 -5.02 -18.05 0.66
CA ASP A 78 -5.04 -18.72 -0.63
C ASP A 78 -6.44 -19.33 -0.83
N ILE A 79 -7.13 -18.89 -1.87
CA ILE A 79 -8.54 -19.25 -2.10
C ILE A 79 -8.69 -20.75 -2.41
N ALA A 80 -7.68 -21.38 -3.01
CA ALA A 80 -7.74 -22.78 -3.41
C ALA A 80 -7.51 -23.75 -2.23
N THR A 81 -6.63 -23.40 -1.31
CA THR A 81 -6.18 -24.24 -0.19
C THR A 81 -6.72 -23.78 1.17
N GLN A 82 -7.32 -22.58 1.23
CA GLN A 82 -7.77 -21.90 2.44
C GLN A 82 -6.67 -21.73 3.49
N ARG A 83 -5.39 -21.75 3.08
CA ARG A 83 -4.23 -21.55 3.96
C ARG A 83 -3.78 -20.09 3.92
N ARG A 84 -3.29 -19.59 5.05
CA ARG A 84 -2.67 -18.26 5.11
C ARG A 84 -1.33 -18.29 4.38
N THR A 85 -1.15 -17.37 3.43
CA THR A 85 0.13 -17.23 2.70
C THR A 85 1.16 -16.56 3.60
N VAL A 86 2.36 -17.13 3.70
CA VAL A 86 3.50 -16.52 4.40
C VAL A 86 4.26 -15.62 3.42
N CYS A 87 3.59 -14.58 2.90
CA CYS A 87 4.23 -13.62 2.01
C CYS A 87 4.89 -12.52 2.82
N LEU A 88 6.21 -12.32 2.65
CA LEU A 88 6.94 -11.26 3.33
C LEU A 88 6.38 -9.86 3.02
N CYS A 89 5.92 -9.63 1.79
CA CYS A 89 5.29 -8.35 1.41
C CYS A 89 4.01 -8.09 2.22
N LEU A 90 3.12 -9.08 2.32
CA LEU A 90 1.92 -8.97 3.15
C LEU A 90 2.25 -8.80 4.64
N GLN A 91 3.24 -9.52 5.15
CA GLN A 91 3.68 -9.42 6.55
C GLN A 91 4.19 -8.02 6.92
N LEU A 92 4.69 -7.27 5.93
CA LEU A 92 5.14 -5.89 6.08
C LEU A 92 4.15 -4.86 5.54
N ASN A 93 2.88 -5.24 5.34
CA ASN A 93 1.80 -4.36 4.88
C ASN A 93 2.17 -3.56 3.61
N ARG A 94 2.84 -4.21 2.65
CA ARG A 94 3.25 -3.59 1.38
C ARG A 94 2.90 -4.48 0.20
N GLU A 95 2.66 -3.89 -0.95
CA GLU A 95 2.46 -4.64 -2.19
C GLU A 95 3.78 -5.27 -2.68
N CYS A 96 3.65 -6.30 -3.53
CA CYS A 96 4.78 -6.89 -4.24
C CYS A 96 5.33 -5.89 -5.25
N ASP A 97 6.65 -5.73 -5.27
CA ASP A 97 7.35 -4.83 -6.19
C ASP A 97 7.88 -5.64 -7.39
N PRO A 98 7.58 -5.27 -8.64
CA PRO A 98 7.98 -6.05 -9.83
C PRO A 98 9.49 -6.13 -10.06
N ASP A 99 10.28 -5.24 -9.46
CA ASP A 99 11.73 -5.22 -9.61
C ASP A 99 12.45 -6.15 -8.60
N THR A 100 11.79 -6.48 -7.48
CA THR A 100 12.36 -7.34 -6.43
C THR A 100 11.63 -8.68 -6.29
N CYS A 101 10.32 -8.70 -6.52
CA CYS A 101 9.49 -9.90 -6.45
C CYS A 101 9.36 -10.52 -7.85
N GLY A 102 9.99 -11.67 -8.09
CA GLY A 102 9.91 -12.36 -9.38
C GLY A 102 9.01 -13.60 -9.37
N SER A 103 9.23 -14.51 -8.42
CA SER A 103 8.63 -15.84 -8.44
C SER A 103 7.13 -15.86 -8.18
N CYS A 104 6.57 -14.81 -7.59
CA CYS A 104 5.13 -14.71 -7.32
C CYS A 104 4.30 -14.34 -8.56
N GLY A 105 4.95 -13.89 -9.65
CA GLY A 105 4.27 -13.50 -10.89
C GLY A 105 3.73 -12.08 -10.91
N VAL A 106 4.21 -11.17 -10.05
CA VAL A 106 3.77 -9.77 -10.03
C VAL A 106 4.18 -9.02 -11.30
N ARG A 107 5.32 -9.36 -11.90
CA ARG A 107 5.83 -8.69 -13.10
C ARG A 107 4.89 -8.86 -14.28
N GLU A 108 4.31 -10.04 -14.47
CA GLU A 108 3.34 -10.30 -15.52
C GLU A 108 2.01 -9.56 -15.27
N VAL A 109 1.56 -9.50 -14.01
CA VAL A 109 0.32 -8.80 -13.64
C VAL A 109 0.43 -7.29 -13.85
N LEU A 110 1.59 -6.72 -13.53
CA LEU A 110 1.86 -5.29 -13.65
C LEU A 110 2.38 -4.88 -15.03
N ASP A 111 2.59 -5.83 -15.95
CA ASP A 111 2.93 -5.50 -17.33
C ASP A 111 1.78 -4.69 -17.96
N PRO A 112 2.04 -3.48 -18.49
CA PRO A 112 1.01 -2.66 -19.13
C PRO A 112 0.22 -3.39 -20.22
N VAL A 113 0.82 -4.34 -20.93
CA VAL A 113 0.13 -5.13 -21.97
C VAL A 113 -1.00 -5.99 -21.39
N ASN A 114 -0.91 -6.34 -20.10
CA ASN A 114 -1.87 -7.21 -19.41
C ASN A 114 -2.88 -6.42 -18.56
N ARG A 115 -2.82 -5.09 -18.55
CA ARG A 115 -3.63 -4.24 -17.66
C ARG A 115 -5.12 -4.60 -17.68
N HIS A 116 -5.69 -4.69 -18.88
CA HIS A 116 -7.10 -4.96 -19.13
C HIS A 116 -7.40 -6.44 -19.44
N CYS A 117 -6.40 -7.31 -19.31
CA CYS A 117 -6.54 -8.72 -19.59
C CYS A 117 -6.83 -9.49 -18.29
N GLU A 118 -7.74 -10.45 -18.35
CA GLU A 118 -7.88 -11.44 -17.29
C GLU A 118 -6.76 -12.47 -17.44
N LEU A 119 -5.73 -12.35 -16.60
CA LEU A 119 -4.68 -13.35 -16.54
C LEU A 119 -5.18 -14.56 -15.75
N PRO A 120 -5.16 -15.77 -16.33
CA PRO A 120 -5.52 -16.96 -15.58
C PRO A 120 -4.49 -17.21 -14.46
N PRO A 121 -4.92 -17.69 -13.28
CA PRO A 121 -4.00 -18.16 -12.26
C PRO A 121 -3.02 -19.22 -12.82
N PRO A 122 -1.80 -19.31 -12.29
CA PRO A 122 -1.34 -18.64 -11.07
C PRO A 122 -0.70 -17.26 -11.30
N VAL A 123 -1.19 -16.23 -10.59
CA VAL A 123 -0.71 -14.83 -10.66
C VAL A 123 -0.70 -14.16 -9.28
N CYS A 124 0.20 -13.19 -9.06
CA CYS A 124 0.33 -12.49 -7.78
C CYS A 124 -0.96 -11.71 -7.42
N GLY A 125 -1.48 -11.93 -6.21
CA GLY A 125 -2.63 -11.21 -5.70
C GLY A 125 -2.32 -9.91 -4.94
N ASN A 126 -1.05 -9.65 -4.59
CA ASN A 126 -0.65 -8.49 -3.77
C ASN A 126 -0.09 -7.34 -4.61
N CYS A 127 -0.84 -6.88 -5.60
CA CYS A 127 -0.46 -5.77 -6.48
C CYS A 127 -1.67 -5.02 -7.04
N ALA A 128 -2.80 -5.08 -6.34
CA ALA A 128 -4.09 -4.60 -6.84
C ALA A 128 -4.14 -3.07 -6.93
N ILE A 129 -3.54 -2.36 -5.98
CA ILE A 129 -3.42 -0.89 -5.97
C ILE A 129 -2.49 -0.45 -7.11
N GLN A 130 -1.30 -1.06 -7.23
CA GLN A 130 -0.37 -0.79 -8.34
C GLN A 130 -0.99 -1.06 -9.72
N ARG A 131 -1.86 -2.08 -9.84
CA ARG A 131 -2.56 -2.41 -11.09
C ARG A 131 -3.61 -1.35 -11.47
N ARG A 132 -4.09 -0.55 -10.51
CA ARG A 132 -5.09 0.53 -10.69
C ARG A 132 -6.39 0.07 -11.34
N MET A 133 -6.82 -1.16 -11.05
CA MET A 133 -8.09 -1.71 -11.49
C MET A 133 -9.08 -1.68 -10.33
N ARG A 134 -9.89 -0.63 -10.28
CA ARG A 134 -11.00 -0.50 -9.33
C ARG A 134 -12.22 -1.31 -9.79
N LYS A 135 -13.05 -1.70 -8.84
CA LYS A 135 -14.37 -2.26 -9.09
C LYS A 135 -15.28 -1.21 -9.71
N HIS A 136 -16.25 -1.68 -10.50
CA HIS A 136 -17.27 -0.84 -11.09
C HIS A 136 -18.27 -0.41 -10.01
N THR A 137 -18.29 0.90 -9.77
CA THR A 137 -19.17 1.54 -8.79
C THR A 137 -19.90 2.72 -9.41
N LEU A 138 -21.07 3.05 -8.84
CA LEU A 138 -21.88 4.21 -9.21
C LEU A 138 -22.11 5.10 -7.99
N ILE A 139 -22.30 6.39 -8.25
CA ILE A 139 -22.70 7.38 -7.25
C ILE A 139 -24.23 7.47 -7.29
N GLY A 140 -24.85 7.49 -6.11
CA GLY A 140 -26.29 7.65 -5.96
C GLY A 140 -26.64 8.35 -4.65
N ASN A 141 -27.91 8.63 -4.43
CA ASN A 141 -28.37 9.15 -3.13
C ASN A 141 -28.27 8.05 -2.08
N SER A 142 -27.69 8.39 -0.94
CA SER A 142 -27.62 7.50 0.22
C SER A 142 -28.98 7.40 0.90
N ASP A 143 -29.31 6.22 1.43
CA ASP A 143 -30.49 6.01 2.28
C ASP A 143 -30.35 6.65 3.67
N VAL A 144 -29.15 7.12 4.01
CA VAL A 144 -28.84 7.80 5.28
C VAL A 144 -28.75 9.31 5.06
N GLU A 145 -27.72 9.78 4.36
CA GLU A 145 -27.48 11.20 4.11
C GLU A 145 -26.52 11.42 2.93
N GLY A 146 -26.80 12.43 2.10
CA GLY A 146 -25.94 12.84 0.99
C GLY A 146 -25.78 11.78 -0.12
N PHE A 147 -24.58 11.72 -0.72
CA PHE A 147 -24.24 10.75 -1.75
C PHE A 147 -23.60 9.49 -1.15
N GLY A 148 -23.91 8.33 -1.75
CA GLY A 148 -23.28 7.04 -1.48
C GLY A 148 -22.60 6.46 -2.71
N LEU A 149 -21.72 5.48 -2.48
CA LEU A 149 -21.06 4.69 -3.52
C LEU A 149 -21.65 3.27 -3.54
N PHE A 150 -22.14 2.84 -4.70
CA PHE A 150 -22.85 1.58 -4.88
C PHE A 150 -22.09 0.65 -5.82
N ALA A 151 -21.98 -0.63 -5.48
CA ALA A 151 -21.36 -1.64 -6.34
C ALA A 151 -22.30 -2.01 -7.51
N VAL A 152 -21.74 -2.13 -8.72
CA VAL A 152 -22.47 -2.56 -9.93
C VAL A 152 -22.10 -3.99 -10.34
N GLU A 153 -21.16 -4.59 -9.62
CA GLU A 153 -20.69 -5.95 -9.83
C GLU A 153 -20.57 -6.68 -8.49
N GLU A 154 -20.44 -8.01 -8.55
CA GLU A 154 -20.18 -8.82 -7.36
C GLU A 154 -18.75 -8.57 -6.86
N ILE A 155 -18.62 -8.21 -5.57
CA ILE A 155 -17.34 -7.99 -4.91
C ILE A 155 -17.16 -9.09 -3.87
N LYS A 156 -16.14 -9.93 -4.05
CA LYS A 156 -15.86 -11.00 -3.08
C LYS A 156 -15.18 -10.43 -1.85
N LYS A 157 -15.34 -11.14 -0.73
CA LYS A 157 -14.62 -10.82 0.50
C LYS A 157 -13.10 -10.73 0.22
N ASP A 158 -12.47 -9.71 0.81
CA ASP A 158 -11.04 -9.42 0.69
C ASP A 158 -10.56 -8.99 -0.72
N GLU A 159 -11.48 -8.68 -1.66
CA GLU A 159 -11.12 -8.04 -2.93
C GLU A 159 -11.03 -6.51 -2.81
N LEU A 160 -10.07 -5.92 -3.50
CA LEU A 160 -9.91 -4.47 -3.58
C LEU A 160 -11.11 -3.85 -4.31
N ILE A 161 -11.76 -2.87 -3.69
CA ILE A 161 -12.83 -2.06 -4.30
C ILE A 161 -12.23 -0.90 -5.10
N GLY A 162 -11.32 -0.15 -4.49
CA GLY A 162 -10.66 1.00 -5.08
C GLY A 162 -9.72 1.66 -4.08
N GLU A 163 -8.93 2.61 -4.57
CA GLU A 163 -8.04 3.43 -3.76
C GLU A 163 -8.76 4.71 -3.31
N TYR A 164 -8.55 5.11 -2.05
CA TYR A 164 -8.97 6.43 -1.59
C TYR A 164 -7.92 7.45 -2.03
N THR A 165 -8.25 8.24 -3.05
CA THR A 165 -7.34 9.24 -3.62
C THR A 165 -7.78 10.65 -3.25
N GLY A 166 -6.81 11.52 -2.99
CA GLY A 166 -7.02 12.93 -2.64
C GLY A 166 -5.70 13.69 -2.61
N GLU A 167 -5.77 14.95 -2.19
CA GLU A 167 -4.59 15.78 -1.96
C GLU A 167 -3.85 15.32 -0.70
N LEU A 168 -2.53 15.31 -0.75
CA LEU A 168 -1.70 15.12 0.44
C LEU A 168 -1.48 16.48 1.10
N ILE A 169 -2.00 16.65 2.32
CA ILE A 169 -1.92 17.90 3.07
C ILE A 169 -1.28 17.68 4.45
N THR A 170 -0.70 18.75 5.00
CA THR A 170 -0.12 18.74 6.35
C THR A 170 -1.21 18.82 7.42
N ILE A 171 -0.87 18.55 8.68
CA ILE A 171 -1.78 18.80 9.82
C ILE A 171 -2.29 20.24 9.79
N ASP A 172 -1.40 21.22 9.65
CA ASP A 172 -1.79 22.64 9.69
C ASP A 172 -2.77 23.00 8.56
N GLU A 173 -2.58 22.44 7.37
CA GLU A 173 -3.49 22.65 6.24
C GLU A 173 -4.82 21.91 6.44
N PHE A 174 -4.79 20.70 6.99
CA PHE A 174 -6.00 19.98 7.38
C PHE A 174 -6.80 20.77 8.41
N ASP A 175 -6.17 21.25 9.48
CA ASP A 175 -6.82 22.05 10.52
C ASP A 175 -7.39 23.35 9.96
N ARG A 176 -6.66 24.02 9.04
CA ARG A 176 -7.13 25.23 8.35
C ARG A 176 -8.38 24.95 7.52
N ARG A 177 -8.43 23.84 6.77
CA ARG A 177 -9.60 23.41 6.00
C ARG A 177 -10.73 22.94 6.91
N PHE A 178 -10.39 22.31 8.03
CA PHE A 178 -11.34 21.75 8.97
C PHE A 178 -12.26 22.83 9.55
N GLN A 179 -11.74 24.04 9.82
CA GLN A 179 -12.56 25.17 10.27
C GLN A 179 -13.72 25.49 9.31
N VAL A 180 -13.50 25.38 7.99
CA VAL A 180 -14.55 25.58 6.98
C VAL A 180 -15.52 24.39 6.97
N THR A 181 -15.01 23.17 7.11
CA THR A 181 -15.83 21.95 7.11
C THR A 181 -16.78 21.86 8.30
N VAL A 182 -16.39 22.37 9.48
CA VAL A 182 -17.25 22.44 10.67
C VAL A 182 -18.53 23.23 10.39
N HIS A 183 -18.43 24.32 9.61
CA HIS A 183 -19.61 25.09 9.22
C HIS A 183 -20.50 24.39 8.19
N ARG A 184 -19.95 23.42 7.45
CA ARG A 184 -20.65 22.70 6.39
C ARG A 184 -21.09 21.28 6.77
N ASN A 185 -20.75 20.81 7.98
CA ASN A 185 -21.08 19.49 8.52
C ASN A 185 -20.60 18.30 7.67
N TYR A 186 -19.49 18.43 6.93
CA TYR A 186 -18.89 17.30 6.22
C TYR A 186 -17.36 17.39 6.23
N SER A 187 -16.65 16.28 6.43
CA SER A 187 -15.18 16.21 6.34
C SER A 187 -14.76 14.98 5.53
N TYR A 188 -13.80 15.18 4.62
CA TYR A 188 -13.25 14.13 3.75
C TYR A 188 -11.76 13.89 3.98
N GLY A 189 -11.24 14.36 5.11
CA GLY A 189 -9.86 14.14 5.49
C GLY A 189 -9.67 12.79 6.19
N PHE A 190 -8.69 12.03 5.71
CA PHE A 190 -8.24 10.79 6.32
C PHE A 190 -6.76 10.89 6.65
N GLU A 191 -6.37 10.58 7.89
CA GLU A 191 -4.96 10.50 8.26
C GLU A 191 -4.32 9.30 7.55
N LEU A 192 -3.23 9.55 6.81
CA LEU A 192 -2.48 8.51 6.10
C LEU A 192 -1.23 8.09 6.90
N HIS A 193 -0.47 9.08 7.34
CA HIS A 193 0.79 8.95 8.08
C HIS A 193 0.83 10.03 9.14
N ARG A 194 1.72 9.90 10.14
CA ARG A 194 1.86 10.94 11.16
C ARG A 194 2.25 12.26 10.50
N GLY A 195 1.36 13.24 10.56
CA GLY A 195 1.61 14.56 9.97
C GLY A 195 1.06 14.76 8.56
N VAL A 196 0.36 13.76 7.99
CA VAL A 196 -0.08 13.79 6.60
C VAL A 196 -1.51 13.26 6.47
N PHE A 197 -2.36 14.07 5.86
CA PHE A 197 -3.75 13.73 5.57
C PHE A 197 -3.96 13.60 4.07
N HIS A 198 -4.78 12.63 3.67
CA HIS A 198 -5.47 12.66 2.40
C HIS A 198 -6.76 13.45 2.56
N ASP A 199 -6.91 14.53 1.82
CA ASP A 199 -8.13 15.33 1.80
C ASP A 199 -8.68 15.38 0.37
N SER A 200 -9.96 15.06 0.22
CA SER A 200 -10.63 14.98 -1.08
C SER A 200 -11.81 15.95 -1.23
N PRO A 201 -11.65 17.26 -0.93
CA PRO A 201 -12.76 18.20 -0.96
C PRO A 201 -13.11 18.62 -2.40
N ASP A 202 -12.12 18.71 -3.30
CA ASP A 202 -12.32 19.31 -4.64
C ASP A 202 -12.85 18.32 -5.69
N LEU A 203 -12.64 17.02 -5.49
CA LEU A 203 -13.22 15.97 -6.34
C LEU A 203 -14.71 15.72 -6.03
N LEU A 204 -15.19 16.08 -4.84
CA LEU A 204 -16.61 15.98 -4.44
C LEU A 204 -17.34 17.33 -4.34
N SER A 205 -16.65 18.46 -4.23
CA SER A 205 -17.31 19.79 -4.25
C SER A 205 -17.95 20.10 -5.61
N LEU A 206 -17.50 19.44 -6.68
CA LEU A 206 -18.15 19.43 -8.00
C LEU A 206 -19.43 18.58 -8.03
N LEU A 207 -19.67 17.74 -7.02
CA LEU A 207 -20.84 16.87 -6.90
C LEU A 207 -21.84 17.37 -5.87
N THR A 208 -21.48 18.27 -4.97
CA THR A 208 -22.43 18.95 -4.08
C THR A 208 -23.20 20.01 -4.88
N PRO A 209 -24.53 19.87 -5.08
CA PRO A 209 -25.31 20.97 -5.58
C PRO A 209 -25.23 22.10 -4.56
N LEU A 210 -24.89 23.31 -5.03
CA LEU A 210 -25.17 24.53 -4.28
C LEU A 210 -26.69 24.62 -4.13
N TYR A 211 -27.22 24.13 -3.01
CA TYR A 211 -28.58 24.48 -2.57
C TYR A 211 -28.50 25.69 -1.66
#